data_AF-A0AAD1MFV8-F1
#
_entry.id   AF-A0AAD1MFV8-F1
#
_cell.length_a   1.000
_cell.length_b   1.000
_cell.length_c   1.000
_cell.angle_alpha   90.00
_cell.angle_beta   90.00
_cell.angle_gamma   90.00
#
_symmetry.space_group_name_H-M   'P 1'
#
loop_
_entity.id
_entity.type
_entity.pdbx_description
1 polymer ?
#
loop_
_entity_poly.entity_id
_entity_poly.type
_entity_poly.pdbx_seq_one_letter_code
_entity_poly.pdbx_strand_id
1 'polypeptide(L)'
;MTVAAERDAAPAAQTFIDPRPVEFWPTASIREALETGDITVWQRIVMAIKRDPYGRTARQVEEVLEHSQPYGISKALAEVLLRARSHLEANERAEAARHVRLLLDRSGLAEQEFASRIGVAQSDLVSYLDATVSPPASLMIRMRRLSDRFAKMRAQRASGGQ
;
A
#
# COMPACT_ATOMS: atom_id res chain seq x y z
N MET A 1 -35.88 -57.54 -14.86
CA MET A 1 -34.52 -57.20 -15.31
C MET A 1 -34.64 -55.89 -16.06
N THR A 2 -34.42 -54.77 -15.38
CA THR A 2 -34.54 -53.43 -15.97
C THR A 2 -33.31 -52.64 -15.51
N VAL A 3 -32.52 -52.23 -16.49
CA VAL A 3 -31.19 -51.65 -16.35
C VAL A 3 -31.30 -50.25 -15.75
N ALA A 4 -30.67 -50.04 -14.59
CA ALA A 4 -30.31 -48.73 -14.10
C ALA A 4 -29.05 -48.29 -14.87
N ALA A 5 -29.19 -47.31 -15.76
CA ALA A 5 -28.04 -46.68 -16.41
C ALA A 5 -27.65 -45.45 -15.60
N GLU A 6 -26.43 -45.51 -15.08
CA GLU A 6 -25.69 -44.48 -14.37
C GLU A 6 -25.93 -43.07 -14.90
N ARG A 7 -26.19 -42.15 -13.97
CA ARG A 7 -26.01 -40.72 -14.22
C ARG A 7 -24.53 -40.50 -14.51
N ASP A 8 -24.24 -40.03 -15.71
CA ASP A 8 -22.94 -39.46 -16.09
C ASP A 8 -22.48 -38.48 -14.99
N ALA A 9 -21.46 -38.89 -14.24
CA ALA A 9 -20.79 -38.01 -13.31
C ALA A 9 -20.03 -36.98 -14.15
N ALA A 10 -20.45 -35.72 -14.10
CA ALA A 10 -19.70 -34.61 -14.66
C ALA A 10 -18.23 -34.72 -14.21
N PRO A 11 -17.24 -34.53 -15.09
CA PRO A 11 -15.84 -34.59 -14.69
C PRO A 11 -15.62 -33.55 -13.59
N ALA A 12 -15.16 -34.02 -12.42
CA ALA A 12 -14.78 -33.15 -11.32
C ALA A 12 -13.80 -32.11 -11.89
N ALA A 13 -14.16 -30.83 -11.81
CA ALA A 13 -13.31 -29.73 -12.24
C ALA A 13 -11.94 -29.90 -11.56
N GLN A 14 -10.93 -30.26 -12.34
CA GLN A 14 -9.57 -30.45 -11.83
C GLN A 14 -9.12 -29.09 -11.32
N THR A 15 -9.14 -28.93 -10.01
CA THR A 15 -8.77 -27.67 -9.36
C THR A 15 -7.28 -27.47 -9.57
N PHE A 16 -6.91 -26.39 -10.25
CA PHE A 16 -5.50 -26.05 -10.43
C PHE A 16 -4.88 -25.77 -9.05
N ILE A 17 -4.00 -26.67 -8.60
CA ILE A 17 -3.19 -26.47 -7.40
C ILE A 17 -1.72 -26.52 -7.83
N ASP A 18 -1.17 -25.38 -8.25
CA ASP A 18 0.29 -25.23 -8.22
C ASP A 18 0.71 -25.19 -6.73
N PRO A 19 1.49 -26.18 -6.26
CA PRO A 19 1.86 -26.28 -4.85
C PRO A 19 2.88 -25.20 -4.44
N ARG A 20 3.54 -24.55 -5.41
CA ARG A 20 4.52 -23.50 -5.13
C ARG A 20 3.83 -22.26 -4.56
N PRO A 21 4.51 -21.43 -3.76
CA PRO A 21 4.02 -20.11 -3.39
C PRO A 21 3.67 -19.26 -4.63
N VAL A 22 2.65 -18.42 -4.53
CA VAL A 22 2.08 -17.65 -5.66
C VAL A 22 3.12 -16.70 -6.26
N GLU A 23 4.09 -16.27 -5.46
CA GLU A 23 5.22 -15.42 -5.85
C GLU A 23 6.10 -16.06 -6.93
N PHE A 24 6.03 -17.38 -7.09
CA PHE A 24 6.79 -18.16 -8.08
C PHE A 24 5.95 -18.63 -9.27
N TRP A 25 4.67 -18.27 -9.33
CA TRP A 25 3.80 -18.69 -10.42
C TRP A 25 4.11 -17.93 -11.71
N PRO A 26 4.11 -18.61 -12.88
CA PRO A 26 4.14 -17.91 -14.16
C PRO A 26 2.79 -17.21 -14.41
N THR A 27 2.77 -16.21 -15.29
CA THR A 27 1.54 -15.45 -15.62
C THR A 27 0.43 -16.35 -16.16
N ALA A 28 0.77 -17.39 -16.92
CA ALA A 28 -0.19 -18.40 -17.39
C ALA A 28 -0.92 -19.11 -16.23
N SER A 29 -0.22 -19.45 -15.14
CA SER A 29 -0.85 -20.08 -13.96
C SER A 29 -1.74 -19.09 -13.20
N ILE A 30 -1.38 -17.81 -13.19
CA ILE A 30 -2.26 -16.76 -12.64
C ILE A 30 -3.54 -16.68 -13.48
N ARG A 31 -3.44 -16.65 -14.81
CA ARG A 31 -4.60 -16.64 -15.72
C ARG A 31 -5.53 -17.83 -15.47
N GLU A 32 -4.99 -19.04 -15.49
CA GLU A 32 -5.75 -20.27 -15.25
C GLU A 32 -6.43 -20.26 -13.87
N ALA A 33 -5.72 -19.79 -12.83
CA ALA A 33 -6.27 -19.63 -11.50
C ALA A 33 -7.42 -18.61 -11.41
N LEU A 34 -7.43 -17.57 -12.24
CA LEU A 34 -8.54 -16.61 -12.27
C LEU A 34 -9.76 -17.16 -13.00
N GLU A 35 -9.54 -17.99 -14.02
CA GLU A 35 -10.60 -18.58 -14.85
C GLU A 35 -11.27 -19.78 -14.16
N THR A 36 -10.50 -20.63 -13.49
CA THR A 36 -10.94 -21.95 -13.01
C THR A 36 -10.60 -22.24 -11.54
N GLY A 37 -9.83 -21.35 -10.89
CA GLY A 37 -9.41 -21.55 -9.51
C GLY A 37 -10.56 -21.46 -8.50
N ASP A 38 -10.30 -21.94 -7.29
CA ASP A 38 -11.24 -21.86 -6.18
C ASP A 38 -10.91 -20.69 -5.22
N ILE A 39 -11.75 -20.54 -4.19
CA ILE A 39 -11.59 -19.48 -3.18
C ILE A 39 -10.24 -19.55 -2.44
N THR A 40 -9.66 -20.74 -2.28
CA THR A 40 -8.39 -20.92 -1.55
C THR A 40 -7.23 -20.39 -2.38
N VAL A 41 -7.24 -20.66 -3.69
CA VAL A 41 -6.27 -20.13 -4.64
C VAL A 41 -6.39 -18.61 -4.72
N TRP A 42 -7.61 -18.08 -4.82
CA TRP A 42 -7.83 -16.64 -4.86
C TRP A 42 -7.37 -15.94 -3.57
N GLN A 43 -7.58 -16.55 -2.40
CA GLN A 43 -7.07 -16.03 -1.13
C GLN A 43 -5.54 -15.92 -1.12
N ARG A 44 -4.83 -16.91 -1.69
CA ARG A 44 -3.36 -16.87 -1.79
C ARG A 44 -2.89 -15.71 -2.67
N ILE A 45 -3.55 -15.48 -3.80
CA ILE A 45 -3.27 -14.33 -4.69
C ILE A 45 -3.55 -13.01 -3.96
N VAL A 46 -4.69 -12.90 -3.28
CA VAL A 46 -5.05 -11.71 -2.49
C VAL A 46 -4.02 -11.43 -1.39
N MET A 47 -3.53 -12.45 -0.68
CA MET A 47 -2.50 -12.27 0.35
C MET A 47 -1.18 -11.78 -0.25
N ALA A 48 -0.76 -12.32 -1.39
CA ALA A 48 0.43 -11.85 -2.09
C ALA A 48 0.28 -10.38 -2.53
N ILE A 49 -0.87 -9.98 -3.09
CA ILE A 49 -1.16 -8.59 -3.46
C ILE A 49 -1.15 -7.66 -2.26
N LYS A 50 -1.79 -8.06 -1.15
CA LYS A 50 -1.81 -7.24 0.08
C LYS A 50 -0.42 -7.05 0.68
N ARG A 51 0.47 -8.03 0.51
CA ARG A 51 1.87 -7.97 0.97
C ARG A 51 2.71 -7.04 0.11
N ASP A 52 2.51 -7.07 -1.21
CA ASP A 52 3.23 -6.22 -2.15
C ASP A 52 2.32 -5.77 -3.32
N PRO A 53 1.64 -4.61 -3.18
CA PRO A 53 0.65 -4.11 -4.17
C PRO A 53 1.26 -3.68 -5.52
N TYR A 54 2.58 -3.54 -5.58
CA TYR A 54 3.32 -3.22 -6.81
C TYR A 54 4.27 -4.35 -7.24
N GLY A 55 4.28 -5.45 -6.49
CA GLY A 55 5.13 -6.61 -6.71
C GLY A 55 4.73 -7.46 -7.91
N ARG A 56 5.52 -8.51 -8.13
CA ARG A 56 5.39 -9.40 -9.29
C ARG A 56 3.97 -9.96 -9.45
N THR A 57 3.39 -10.54 -8.40
CA THR A 57 2.04 -11.13 -8.47
C THR A 57 0.99 -10.07 -8.79
N ALA A 58 1.07 -8.88 -8.22
CA ALA A 58 0.16 -7.79 -8.53
C ALA A 58 0.23 -7.40 -10.02
N ARG A 59 1.45 -7.27 -10.57
CA ARG A 59 1.66 -6.98 -12.01
C ARG A 59 1.14 -8.08 -12.93
N GLN A 60 1.35 -9.33 -12.58
CA GLN A 60 0.82 -10.47 -13.35
C GLN A 60 -0.70 -10.49 -13.35
N VAL A 61 -1.34 -10.18 -12.21
CA VAL A 61 -2.80 -10.07 -12.13
C VAL A 61 -3.30 -8.90 -12.98
N GLU A 62 -2.65 -7.74 -12.94
CA GLU A 62 -3.00 -6.62 -13.83
C GLU A 62 -2.93 -7.01 -15.31
N GLU A 63 -1.83 -7.64 -15.73
CA GLU A 63 -1.63 -8.11 -17.10
C GLU A 63 -2.75 -9.07 -17.54
N VAL A 64 -3.12 -10.00 -16.66
CA VAL A 64 -4.22 -10.94 -16.94
C VAL A 64 -5.56 -10.19 -17.03
N LEU A 65 -5.83 -9.25 -16.12
CA LEU A 65 -7.09 -8.49 -16.10
C LEU A 65 -7.25 -7.57 -17.32
N GLU A 66 -6.16 -7.03 -17.87
CA GLU A 66 -6.17 -6.18 -19.06
C GLU A 66 -6.53 -6.96 -20.35
N HIS A 67 -6.10 -8.22 -20.44
CA HIS A 67 -6.18 -9.03 -21.67
C HIS A 67 -7.27 -10.11 -21.65
N SER A 68 -8.07 -10.21 -20.58
CA SER A 68 -9.07 -11.27 -20.41
C SER A 68 -10.48 -10.71 -20.42
N GLN A 69 -11.43 -11.44 -21.01
CA GLN A 69 -12.84 -11.11 -20.85
C GLN A 69 -13.24 -11.25 -19.37
N PRO A 70 -14.13 -10.38 -18.85
CA PRO A 70 -14.48 -10.37 -17.44
C PRO A 70 -15.28 -11.61 -17.05
N TYR A 71 -14.60 -12.65 -16.58
CA TYR A 71 -15.21 -13.82 -15.94
C TYR A 71 -14.77 -13.92 -14.46
N GLY A 72 -15.66 -14.48 -13.63
CA GLY A 72 -15.37 -14.88 -12.25
C GLY A 72 -14.92 -13.75 -11.31
N ILE A 73 -13.79 -13.99 -10.63
CA ILE A 73 -13.24 -13.16 -9.53
C ILE A 73 -12.55 -11.87 -10.02
N SER A 74 -12.44 -11.66 -11.33
CA SER A 74 -11.65 -10.59 -11.96
C SER A 74 -11.97 -9.19 -11.41
N LYS A 75 -13.26 -8.85 -11.26
CA LYS A 75 -13.68 -7.57 -10.68
C LYS A 75 -13.27 -7.43 -9.20
N ALA A 76 -13.38 -8.51 -8.42
CA ALA A 76 -12.99 -8.49 -7.02
C ALA A 76 -11.47 -8.35 -6.85
N LEU A 77 -10.66 -8.94 -7.73
CA LEU A 77 -9.21 -8.78 -7.70
C LEU A 77 -8.77 -7.37 -8.13
N ALA A 78 -9.44 -6.77 -9.12
CA ALA A 78 -9.22 -5.36 -9.47
C ALA A 78 -9.48 -4.44 -8.26
N GLU A 79 -10.58 -4.68 -7.53
CA GLU A 79 -10.90 -3.96 -6.29
C GLU A 79 -9.86 -4.19 -5.19
N VAL A 80 -9.36 -5.42 -5.04
CA VAL A 80 -8.29 -5.72 -4.07
C VAL A 80 -7.01 -4.97 -4.42
N LEU A 81 -6.60 -4.92 -5.69
CA LEU A 81 -5.42 -4.17 -6.14
C LEU A 81 -5.56 -2.67 -5.81
N LEU A 82 -6.69 -2.08 -6.17
CA LEU A 82 -6.97 -0.67 -5.90
C LEU A 82 -6.90 -0.37 -4.40
N ARG A 83 -7.60 -1.16 -3.58
CA ARG A 83 -7.63 -0.96 -2.12
C ARG A 83 -6.28 -1.18 -1.47
N ALA A 84 -5.52 -2.18 -1.92
CA ALA A 84 -4.19 -2.47 -1.39
C ALA A 84 -3.23 -1.29 -1.64
N ARG A 85 -3.30 -0.66 -2.82
CA ARG A 85 -2.51 0.54 -3.15
C ARG A 85 -2.95 1.75 -2.36
N SER A 86 -4.26 2.04 -2.29
CA SER A 86 -4.76 3.15 -1.48
C SER A 86 -4.38 3.01 0.00
N HIS A 87 -4.38 1.78 0.53
CA HIS A 87 -3.94 1.50 1.89
C HIS A 87 -2.42 1.73 2.07
N LEU A 88 -1.60 1.31 1.10
CA LEU A 88 -0.17 1.59 1.10
C LEU A 88 0.11 3.10 1.09
N GLU A 89 -0.51 3.84 0.17
CA GLU A 89 -0.37 5.31 0.07
C GLU A 89 -0.84 6.02 1.36
N ALA A 90 -1.91 5.53 2.00
CA ALA A 90 -2.36 6.06 3.29
C ALA A 90 -1.34 5.81 4.41
N ASN A 91 -0.71 4.64 4.44
CA ASN A 91 0.33 4.33 5.42
C ASN A 91 1.59 5.17 5.22
N GLU A 92 2.01 5.39 3.97
CA GLU A 92 3.14 6.25 3.62
C GLU A 92 2.86 7.71 4.00
N ARG A 93 1.64 8.22 3.76
CA ARG A 93 1.23 9.55 4.24
C ARG A 93 1.26 9.64 5.76
N ALA A 94 0.78 8.60 6.45
CA ALA A 94 0.84 8.54 7.92
C ALA A 94 2.28 8.54 8.44
N GLU A 95 3.21 7.90 7.73
CA GLU A 95 4.64 7.93 8.07
C GLU A 95 5.26 9.30 7.85
N ALA A 96 4.98 9.94 6.71
CA ALA A 96 5.40 11.31 6.46
C ALA A 96 4.89 12.26 7.56
N ALA A 97 3.61 12.14 7.96
CA ALA A 97 3.03 12.92 9.04
C ALA A 97 3.75 12.71 10.39
N ARG A 98 4.11 11.47 10.73
CA ARG A 98 4.93 11.16 11.92
C ARG A 98 6.29 11.87 11.88
N HIS A 99 6.94 11.89 10.71
CA HIS A 99 8.20 12.61 10.55
C HIS A 99 8.03 14.13 10.70
N VAL A 100 6.96 14.72 10.15
CA VAL A 100 6.67 16.15 10.34
C VAL A 100 6.49 16.49 11.82
N ARG A 101 5.69 15.71 12.55
CA ARG A 101 5.49 15.89 14.01
C ARG A 101 6.82 15.84 14.78
N LEU A 102 7.65 14.83 14.51
CA LEU A 102 8.97 14.71 15.15
C LEU A 102 9.84 15.95 14.90
N LEU A 103 9.83 16.49 13.67
CA LEU A 103 10.60 17.68 13.32
C LEU A 103 10.07 18.94 14.02
N LEU A 104 8.74 19.09 14.11
CA LEU A 104 8.08 20.16 14.85
C LEU A 104 8.46 20.09 16.34
N ASP A 105 8.23 18.95 16.99
CA ASP A 105 8.52 18.75 18.42
C ASP A 105 9.99 19.03 18.74
N ARG A 106 10.90 18.50 17.90
CA ARG A 106 12.34 18.72 18.07
C ARG A 106 12.74 20.18 17.88
N SER A 107 12.04 20.94 17.05
CA SER A 107 12.28 22.38 16.87
C SER A 107 11.91 23.17 18.12
N GLY A 108 10.89 22.73 18.87
CA GLY A 108 10.31 23.46 20.00
C GLY A 108 9.53 24.72 19.58
N LEU A 109 9.19 24.85 18.30
CA LEU A 109 8.36 25.93 17.79
C LEU A 109 6.87 25.59 17.93
N ALA A 110 6.03 26.60 18.07
CA ALA A 110 4.59 26.45 17.89
C ALA A 110 4.27 26.18 16.40
N GLU A 111 3.15 25.49 16.13
CA GLU A 111 2.75 25.12 14.77
C GLU A 111 2.70 26.30 13.79
N GLN A 112 2.09 27.42 14.20
CA GLN A 112 1.96 28.61 13.36
C GLN A 112 3.33 29.20 12.98
N GLU A 113 4.26 29.26 13.93
CA GLU A 113 5.62 29.74 13.69
C GLU A 113 6.39 28.76 12.81
N PHE A 114 6.23 27.45 13.03
CA PHE A 114 6.86 26.42 12.20
C PHE A 114 6.38 26.52 10.75
N ALA A 115 5.06 26.64 10.52
CA ALA A 115 4.46 26.82 9.20
C ALA A 115 5.03 28.05 8.47
N SER A 116 5.06 29.19 9.16
CA SER A 116 5.62 30.44 8.61
C SER A 116 7.09 30.28 8.23
N ARG A 117 7.91 29.66 9.08
CA ARG A 117 9.36 29.45 8.86
C ARG A 117 9.68 28.48 7.74
N ILE A 118 8.81 27.51 7.46
CA ILE A 118 8.95 26.62 6.30
C ILE A 118 8.27 27.17 5.04
N GLY A 119 7.56 28.30 5.15
CA GLY A 119 6.96 29.03 4.03
C GLY A 119 5.67 28.40 3.51
N VAL A 120 4.81 27.91 4.39
CA VAL A 120 3.48 27.36 4.04
C VAL A 120 2.39 27.97 4.91
N ALA A 121 1.13 27.89 4.46
CA ALA A 121 0.00 28.29 5.30
C ALA A 121 -0.18 27.31 6.47
N GLN A 122 -0.78 27.77 7.57
CA GLN A 122 -1.07 26.90 8.71
C GLN A 122 -1.98 25.72 8.32
N SER A 123 -2.96 25.94 7.44
CA SER A 123 -3.84 24.89 6.91
C SER A 123 -3.07 23.80 6.15
N ASP A 124 -2.00 24.17 5.45
CA ASP A 124 -1.16 23.19 4.73
C ASP A 124 -0.37 22.35 5.73
N LEU A 125 0.17 22.99 6.78
CA LEU A 125 0.84 22.27 7.86
C LEU A 125 -0.11 21.28 8.54
N VAL A 126 -1.33 21.70 8.86
CA VAL A 126 -2.37 20.81 9.43
C VAL A 126 -2.66 19.64 8.49
N SER A 127 -2.77 19.90 7.18
CA SER A 127 -3.00 18.84 6.19
C SER A 127 -1.86 17.79 6.14
N TYR A 128 -0.61 18.21 6.38
CA TYR A 128 0.53 17.30 6.51
C TYR A 128 0.51 16.54 7.85
N LEU A 129 0.16 17.22 8.94
CA LEU A 129 0.10 16.62 10.28
C LEU A 129 -1.00 15.56 10.38
N ASP A 130 -2.15 15.79 9.76
CA ASP A 130 -3.29 14.86 9.73
C ASP A 130 -3.15 13.76 8.67
N ALA A 131 -2.01 13.71 7.97
CA ALA A 131 -1.73 12.77 6.89
C ALA A 131 -2.71 12.86 5.70
N THR A 132 -3.47 13.96 5.59
CA THR A 132 -4.35 14.22 4.45
C THR A 132 -3.52 14.38 3.17
N VAL A 133 -2.41 15.10 3.24
CA VAL A 133 -1.49 15.32 2.12
C VAL A 133 -0.07 14.94 2.55
N SER A 134 0.73 14.35 1.64
CA SER A 134 2.16 14.18 1.89
C SER A 134 2.92 15.46 1.53
N PRO A 135 3.78 16.00 2.42
CA PRO A 135 4.61 17.14 2.07
C PRO A 135 5.61 16.77 0.95
N PRO A 136 5.89 17.67 0.00
CA PRO A 136 6.93 17.46 -1.00
C PRO A 136 8.29 17.18 -0.36
N ALA A 137 9.13 16.35 -0.99
CA ALA A 137 10.45 16.00 -0.47
C ALA A 137 11.34 17.23 -0.19
N SER A 138 11.25 18.26 -1.05
CA SER A 138 11.95 19.53 -0.85
C SER A 138 11.53 20.26 0.43
N LEU A 139 10.25 20.17 0.80
CA LEU A 139 9.71 20.75 2.03
C LEU A 139 10.17 19.95 3.26
N MET A 140 10.20 18.62 3.18
CA MET A 140 10.74 17.76 4.23
C MET A 140 12.20 18.09 4.56
N ILE A 141 13.03 18.35 3.54
CA ILE A 141 14.42 18.79 3.73
C ILE A 141 14.48 20.14 4.45
N ARG A 142 13.58 21.09 4.09
CA ARG A 142 13.50 22.41 4.72
C ARG A 142 13.10 22.31 6.20
N MET A 143 12.06 21.53 6.50
CA MET A 143 11.61 21.24 7.87
C MET A 143 12.74 20.66 8.71
N ARG A 144 13.49 19.68 8.17
CA ARG A 144 14.64 19.07 8.87
C ARG A 144 15.71 20.11 9.20
N ARG A 145 16.13 20.91 8.22
CA ARG A 145 17.12 21.98 8.41
C ARG A 145 16.66 23.01 9.45
N LEU A 146 15.38 23.37 9.43
CA LEU A 146 14.80 24.28 10.42
C LEU A 146 14.86 23.69 11.84
N SER A 147 14.38 22.45 11.99
CA SER A 147 14.40 21.72 13.25
C SER A 147 15.81 21.59 13.83
N ASP A 148 16.79 21.21 13.01
CA ASP A 148 18.20 21.11 13.41
C ASP A 148 18.77 22.44 13.93
N ARG A 149 18.47 23.56 13.25
CA ARG A 149 18.94 24.89 13.67
C ARG A 149 18.39 25.28 15.04
N PHE A 150 17.09 25.12 15.25
CA PHE A 150 16.46 25.49 16.52
C PHE A 150 16.87 24.57 17.67
N ALA A 151 17.01 23.27 17.41
CA ALA A 151 17.54 22.34 18.39
C ALA A 151 18.97 22.72 18.84
N LYS A 152 19.85 23.11 17.89
CA LYS A 152 21.21 23.59 18.20
C LYS A 152 21.20 24.88 19.03
N MET A 153 20.39 25.87 18.63
CA MET A 153 20.29 27.14 19.38
C MET A 153 19.81 26.93 20.82
N ARG A 154 18.84 26.02 21.02
CA ARG A 154 18.34 25.66 22.35
C ARG A 154 19.41 24.96 23.19
N ALA A 155 20.17 24.04 22.61
CA ALA A 155 21.28 23.36 23.31
C ALA A 155 22.38 24.36 23.73
N GLN A 156 22.75 25.29 22.85
CA GLN A 156 23.75 26.33 23.14
C GLN A 156 23.31 27.26 24.29
N ARG A 157 22.02 27.63 24.34
CA ARG A 157 21.47 28.41 25.45
C ARG A 157 21.50 27.66 26.77
N ALA A 158 21.26 26.35 26.74
CA ALA A 158 21.33 25.52 27.94
C ALA A 158 22.78 25.36 28.46
N SER A 159 23.78 25.31 27.56
CA SER A 159 25.19 25.18 27.94
C SER A 159 25.87 26.49 28.34
N GLY A 160 25.40 27.64 27.83
CA GLY A 160 25.99 28.96 28.13
C GLY A 160 25.37 29.69 29.33
N GLY A 161 24.43 29.04 30.03
CA GLY A 161 23.80 29.55 31.26
C GLY A 161 24.35 28.92 32.55
N GLN A 162 25.45 28.18 32.49
CA GLN A 162 26.28 27.74 33.61
C GLN A 162 27.54 28.60 33.67
#